data_AF-Q65MN2-F1
#
_entry.id   AF-Q65MN2-F1
#
_cell.length_a   1.000
_cell.length_b   1.000
_cell.length_c   1.000
_cell.angle_alpha   90.00
_cell.angle_beta   90.00
_cell.angle_gamma   90.00
#
_symmetry.space_group_name_H-M   'P 1'
#
loop_
_entity.id
_entity.type
_entity.pdbx_description
1 polymer ?
#
loop_
_entity_poly.entity_id
_entity_poly.type
_entity_poly.pdbx_seq_one_letter_code
_entity_poly.pdbx_strand_id
1 'polypeptide(L)'
;MGYEVSQKRKRPQPIINQGGQRHWTRNASLASKAMMLSNYTCEIDHTHRTFISKSTNMPYVECHHLVPIAKQEGFKYDLDQLANLVSLCPHCHRLIHYGQDEEKEKMLKKLYDQRKDHLKKVGIEITFSELKRIYEVSNI
;
A
#
# COMPACT_ATOMS: atom_id res chain seq x y z
N MET A 1 14.25 -13.04 -1.45
CA MET A 1 13.60 -12.98 -2.78
C MET A 1 13.32 -11.52 -3.09
N GLY A 2 14.12 -10.91 -3.97
CA GLY A 2 14.06 -9.48 -4.24
C GLY A 2 12.85 -9.09 -5.09
N TYR A 3 12.40 -7.86 -4.92
CA TYR A 3 11.46 -7.22 -5.84
C TYR A 3 12.13 -7.07 -7.21
N GLU A 4 11.97 -8.09 -8.06
CA GLU A 4 12.43 -8.00 -9.45
C GLU A 4 11.71 -6.83 -10.13
N VAL A 5 12.54 -5.86 -10.55
CA VAL A 5 12.23 -4.61 -11.25
C VAL A 5 11.76 -3.45 -10.36
N SER A 6 12.65 -2.97 -9.49
CA SER A 6 12.57 -1.63 -8.89
C SER A 6 12.98 -0.56 -9.91
N GLN A 7 12.17 -0.34 -10.94
CA GLN A 7 12.40 0.71 -11.94
C GLN A 7 11.32 1.78 -11.83
N LYS A 8 11.73 3.04 -11.99
CA LYS A 8 10.83 4.18 -12.03
C LYS A 8 9.87 4.05 -13.22
N ARG A 9 8.57 3.93 -12.95
CA ARG A 9 7.52 3.92 -13.98
C ARG A 9 6.87 5.30 -14.07
N LYS A 10 6.72 5.83 -15.29
CA LYS A 10 6.06 7.14 -15.48
C LYS A 10 4.62 7.07 -14.97
N ARG A 11 4.16 8.16 -14.34
CA ARG A 11 2.75 8.29 -13.92
C ARG A 11 1.81 8.04 -15.11
N PRO A 12 0.83 7.13 -14.99
CA PRO A 12 -0.17 6.91 -16.04
C PRO A 12 -1.15 8.08 -16.14
N GLN A 13 -1.76 8.25 -17.32
CA GLN A 13 -2.80 9.25 -17.49
C GLN A 13 -4.05 8.88 -16.69
N PRO A 14 -4.75 9.85 -16.08
CA PRO A 14 -5.99 9.58 -15.37
C PRO A 14 -7.09 9.17 -16.36
N ILE A 15 -7.95 8.26 -15.92
CA ILE A 15 -9.25 8.00 -16.54
C ILE A 15 -10.22 9.05 -16.00
N ILE A 16 -10.91 9.73 -16.89
CA ILE A 16 -11.91 10.75 -16.54
C ILE A 16 -13.29 10.10 -16.66
N ASN A 17 -14.06 10.10 -15.57
CA ASN A 17 -15.44 9.61 -15.60
C ASN A 17 -16.40 10.65 -16.19
N GLN A 18 -17.67 10.28 -16.40
CA GLN A 18 -18.69 11.18 -16.97
C GLN A 18 -18.89 12.48 -16.16
N GLY A 19 -18.57 12.46 -14.85
CA GLY A 19 -18.64 13.63 -13.96
C GLY A 19 -17.34 14.44 -13.87
N GLY A 20 -16.34 14.18 -14.73
CA GLY A 20 -15.07 14.90 -14.75
C GLY A 20 -14.07 14.52 -13.64
N GLN A 21 -14.40 13.54 -12.80
CA GLN A 21 -13.48 13.08 -11.76
C GLN A 21 -12.39 12.20 -12.36
N ARG A 22 -11.16 12.43 -11.91
CA ARG A 22 -9.96 11.69 -12.32
C ARG A 22 -9.75 10.48 -11.41
N HIS A 23 -9.54 9.33 -12.02
CA HIS A 23 -9.23 8.07 -11.34
C HIS A 23 -8.06 7.38 -12.04
N TRP A 24 -7.26 6.62 -11.29
CA TRP A 24 -6.15 5.82 -11.84
C TRP A 24 -6.44 4.34 -11.66
N THR A 25 -6.00 3.54 -12.64
CA THR A 25 -6.21 2.09 -12.63
C THR A 25 -5.30 1.40 -11.61
N ARG A 26 -5.72 0.22 -11.18
CA ARG A 26 -4.92 -0.68 -10.33
C ARG A 26 -4.64 -1.97 -11.09
N ASN A 27 -3.44 -2.52 -10.93
CA ASN A 27 -3.00 -3.74 -11.56
C ASN A 27 -3.20 -4.93 -10.61
N ALA A 28 -4.22 -5.74 -10.89
CA ALA A 28 -4.54 -6.92 -10.07
C ALA A 28 -3.40 -7.94 -10.00
N SER A 29 -2.57 -8.06 -11.04
CA SER A 29 -1.42 -8.97 -11.04
C SER A 29 -0.32 -8.50 -10.08
N LEU A 30 -0.12 -7.18 -9.92
CA LEU A 30 0.79 -6.64 -8.92
C LEU A 30 0.28 -6.88 -7.50
N ALA A 31 -1.02 -6.68 -7.27
CA ALA A 31 -1.66 -6.99 -5.99
C ALA A 31 -1.51 -8.47 -5.62
N SER A 32 -1.81 -9.37 -6.56
CA SER A 32 -1.61 -10.81 -6.40
C SER A 32 -0.14 -11.16 -6.09
N LYS A 33 0.80 -10.57 -6.84
CA LYS A 33 2.24 -10.77 -6.61
C LYS A 33 2.70 -10.25 -5.25
N ALA A 34 2.18 -9.12 -4.76
CA ALA A 34 2.49 -8.63 -3.41
C ALA A 34 2.01 -9.60 -2.33
N MET A 35 0.79 -10.13 -2.45
CA MET A 35 0.26 -11.14 -1.52
C MET A 35 1.10 -12.42 -1.54
N MET A 36 1.48 -12.93 -2.72
CA MET A 36 2.36 -14.10 -2.84
C MET A 36 3.73 -13.87 -2.19
N LEU A 37 4.36 -12.71 -2.42
CA LEU A 37 5.67 -12.38 -1.83
C LEU A 37 5.62 -12.28 -0.30
N SER A 38 4.47 -11.93 0.27
CA SER A 38 4.23 -11.92 1.72
C SER A 38 3.89 -13.31 2.29
N ASN A 39 3.88 -14.37 1.45
CA ASN A 39 3.37 -15.69 1.79
C ASN A 39 1.92 -15.65 2.33
N TYR A 40 1.11 -14.72 1.82
CA TYR A 40 -0.27 -14.48 2.28
C TYR A 40 -0.35 -14.22 3.80
N THR A 41 0.64 -13.54 4.36
CA THR A 41 0.66 -13.11 5.77
C THR A 41 0.52 -11.60 5.89
N CYS A 42 0.11 -11.12 7.06
CA CYS A 42 0.04 -9.70 7.34
C CYS A 42 1.45 -9.16 7.63
N GLU A 43 1.86 -8.09 6.94
CA GLU A 43 3.20 -7.49 7.10
C GLU A 43 3.34 -6.65 8.39
N ILE A 44 2.23 -6.41 9.09
CA ILE A 44 2.21 -5.83 10.42
C ILE A 44 2.51 -6.89 11.48
N ASP A 45 1.95 -8.08 11.36
CA ASP A 45 2.21 -9.21 12.25
C ASP A 45 1.89 -10.52 11.53
N HIS A 46 2.93 -11.33 11.29
CA HIS A 46 2.82 -12.60 10.58
C HIS A 46 2.04 -13.66 11.37
N THR A 47 1.79 -13.45 12.65
CA THR A 47 1.00 -14.36 13.51
C THR A 47 -0.50 -14.15 13.40
N HIS A 48 -0.95 -13.03 12.80
CA HIS A 48 -2.37 -12.79 12.56
C HIS A 48 -2.98 -13.88 11.68
N ARG A 49 -3.94 -14.62 12.23
CA ARG A 49 -4.67 -15.67 11.54
C ARG A 49 -5.90 -15.11 10.86
N THR A 50 -6.19 -15.62 9.67
CA THR A 50 -7.41 -15.36 8.93
C THR A 50 -7.96 -16.67 8.37
N PHE A 51 -9.19 -16.65 7.88
CA PHE A 51 -9.78 -17.83 7.23
C PHE A 51 -9.02 -18.17 5.94
N ILE A 52 -9.10 -19.43 5.49
CA ILE A 52 -8.55 -19.85 4.21
C ILE A 52 -9.50 -19.40 3.09
N SER A 53 -8.99 -18.63 2.15
CA SER A 53 -9.75 -18.15 1.01
C SER A 53 -10.03 -19.30 0.03
N LYS A 54 -11.28 -19.45 -0.41
CA LYS A 54 -11.67 -20.44 -1.42
C LYS A 54 -10.96 -20.23 -2.77
N SER A 55 -10.70 -18.97 -3.15
CA SER A 55 -10.13 -18.65 -4.46
C SER A 55 -8.63 -18.89 -4.55
N THR A 56 -7.89 -18.73 -3.46
CA THR A 56 -6.43 -18.87 -3.43
C THR A 56 -5.96 -20.09 -2.67
N ASN A 57 -6.82 -20.71 -1.86
CA ASN A 57 -6.48 -21.77 -0.90
C ASN A 57 -5.37 -21.38 0.09
N MET A 58 -5.25 -20.08 0.39
CA MET A 58 -4.27 -19.49 1.29
C MET A 58 -4.98 -18.65 2.37
N PRO A 59 -4.32 -18.27 3.49
CA PRO A 59 -4.88 -17.32 4.44
C PRO A 59 -5.35 -16.04 3.75
N TYR A 60 -6.53 -15.56 4.11
CA TYR A 60 -7.12 -14.36 3.50
C TYR A 60 -6.38 -13.09 3.96
N VAL A 61 -5.89 -12.31 2.99
CA VAL A 61 -5.25 -11.01 3.20
C VAL A 61 -5.73 -10.04 2.12
N GLU A 62 -5.61 -8.75 2.41
CA GLU A 62 -5.98 -7.65 1.54
C GLU A 62 -4.72 -6.89 1.14
N CYS A 63 -4.56 -6.63 -0.15
CA CYS A 63 -3.48 -5.81 -0.65
C CYS A 63 -3.82 -4.32 -0.46
N HIS A 64 -2.87 -3.55 0.05
CA HIS A 64 -3.03 -2.13 0.36
C HIS A 64 -1.87 -1.31 -0.21
N HIS A 65 -2.17 -0.13 -0.78
CA HIS A 65 -1.15 0.82 -1.20
C HIS A 65 -0.75 1.68 -0.01
N LEU A 66 0.51 1.62 0.43
CA LEU A 66 0.99 2.43 1.56
C LEU A 66 0.82 3.92 1.28
N VAL A 67 1.26 4.39 0.11
CA VAL A 67 0.86 5.69 -0.46
C VAL A 67 -0.37 5.46 -1.35
N PRO A 68 -1.57 5.91 -0.95
CA PRO A 68 -2.80 5.61 -1.69
C PRO A 68 -2.79 6.15 -3.12
N ILE A 69 -3.30 5.36 -4.07
CA ILE A 69 -3.44 5.77 -5.48
C ILE A 69 -4.25 7.06 -5.65
N ALA A 70 -5.16 7.38 -4.73
CA ALA A 70 -5.90 8.65 -4.73
C ALA A 70 -4.97 9.89 -4.68
N LYS A 71 -3.70 9.72 -4.29
CA LYS A 71 -2.69 10.78 -4.26
C LYS A 71 -1.81 10.82 -5.52
N GLN A 72 -2.07 9.98 -6.53
CA GLN A 72 -1.23 9.81 -7.74
C GLN A 72 -0.93 11.12 -8.47
N GLU A 73 -1.85 12.08 -8.49
CA GLU A 73 -1.64 13.39 -9.11
C GLU A 73 -0.41 14.11 -8.53
N GLY A 74 -0.15 13.96 -7.22
CA GLY A 74 0.97 14.58 -6.53
C GLY A 74 2.34 13.92 -6.77
N PHE A 75 2.40 12.80 -7.50
CA PHE A 75 3.63 12.04 -7.71
C PHE A 75 4.04 12.03 -9.19
N LYS A 76 5.34 12.21 -9.44
CA LYS A 76 5.92 12.14 -10.79
C LYS A 76 5.88 10.74 -11.40
N TYR A 77 5.94 9.72 -10.55
CA TYR A 77 6.02 8.31 -10.93
C TYR A 77 4.76 7.56 -10.46
N ASP A 78 4.51 6.42 -11.08
CA ASP A 78 3.37 5.55 -10.81
C ASP A 78 3.38 5.06 -9.35
N LEU A 79 2.25 5.18 -8.65
CA LEU A 79 2.07 4.66 -7.29
C LEU A 79 1.70 3.17 -7.29
N ASP A 80 1.23 2.62 -8.41
CA ASP A 80 0.84 1.22 -8.51
C ASP A 80 2.05 0.31 -8.82
N GLN A 81 2.95 0.20 -7.84
CA GLN A 81 4.18 -0.57 -7.92
C GLN A 81 4.36 -1.46 -6.69
N LEU A 82 4.98 -2.64 -6.85
CA LEU A 82 5.17 -3.60 -5.75
C LEU A 82 5.83 -3.00 -4.49
N ALA A 83 6.74 -2.04 -4.68
CA ALA A 83 7.39 -1.34 -3.58
C ALA A 83 6.40 -0.62 -2.65
N ASN A 84 5.28 -0.15 -3.20
CA ASN A 84 4.21 0.57 -2.50
C ASN A 84 3.07 -0.34 -2.04
N LEU A 85 3.08 -1.63 -2.41
CA LEU A 85 2.06 -2.59 -2.02
C LEU A 85 2.46 -3.35 -0.76
N VAL A 86 1.53 -3.45 0.19
CA VAL A 86 1.65 -4.22 1.42
C VAL A 86 0.47 -5.19 1.58
N SER A 87 0.73 -6.36 2.13
CA SER A 87 -0.28 -7.37 2.48
C SER A 87 -0.72 -7.19 3.93
N LEU A 88 -2.03 -7.01 4.16
CA LEU A 88 -2.61 -6.79 5.49
C LEU A 88 -3.73 -7.79 5.76
N CYS A 89 -3.89 -8.24 7.00
CA CYS A 89 -5.13 -8.90 7.40
C CYS A 89 -6.29 -7.88 7.42
N PRO A 90 -7.56 -8.33 7.36
CA PRO A 90 -8.71 -7.42 7.35
C PRO A 90 -8.74 -6.46 8.54
N HIS A 91 -8.34 -6.92 9.73
CA HIS A 91 -8.26 -6.08 10.92
C HIS A 91 -7.26 -4.93 10.74
N CYS A 92 -5.99 -5.23 10.41
CA CYS A 92 -4.96 -4.22 10.19
C CYS A 92 -5.31 -3.27 9.04
N HIS A 93 -5.91 -3.79 7.97
CA HIS A 93 -6.32 -2.94 6.85
C HIS A 93 -7.41 -1.94 7.25
N ARG A 94 -8.33 -2.31 8.15
CA ARG A 94 -9.30 -1.33 8.68
C ARG A 94 -8.67 -0.42 9.73
N LEU A 95 -7.80 -0.93 10.59
CA LEU A 95 -7.11 -0.16 11.62
C LEU A 95 -6.30 1.00 11.03
N ILE A 96 -5.56 0.78 9.94
CA ILE A 96 -4.74 1.84 9.33
C ILE A 96 -5.57 3.00 8.76
N HIS A 97 -6.83 2.76 8.41
CA HIS A 97 -7.74 3.80 7.91
C HIS A 97 -8.58 4.44 9.02
N TYR A 98 -9.16 3.63 9.90
CA TYR A 98 -10.23 4.03 10.83
C TYR A 98 -9.86 3.93 12.31
N GLY A 99 -8.69 3.39 12.65
CA GLY A 99 -8.21 3.28 14.02
C GLY A 99 -7.90 4.64 14.65
N GLN A 100 -7.55 4.61 15.94
CA GLN A 100 -7.10 5.81 16.65
C GLN A 100 -5.73 6.27 16.12
N ASP A 101 -5.44 7.58 16.23
CA ASP A 101 -4.21 8.18 15.73
C ASP A 101 -2.95 7.48 16.26
N GLU A 102 -2.92 7.11 17.54
CA GLU A 102 -1.78 6.41 18.15
C GLU A 102 -1.53 5.04 17.52
N GLU A 103 -2.59 4.26 17.24
CA GLU A 103 -2.48 2.94 16.62
C GLU A 103 -2.09 3.05 15.14
N LYS A 104 -2.70 4.01 14.43
CA LYS A 104 -2.36 4.32 13.03
C LYS A 104 -0.91 4.74 12.91
N GLU A 105 -0.42 5.61 13.79
CA GLU A 105 0.97 6.07 13.78
C GLU A 105 1.96 4.93 13.96
N LYS A 106 1.73 4.05 14.95
CA LYS A 106 2.56 2.86 15.19
C LYS A 106 2.63 1.97 13.95
N MET A 107 1.48 1.69 13.32
CA MET A 107 1.41 0.90 12.09
C MET A 107 2.11 1.58 10.91
N LEU A 108 1.80 2.85 10.66
CA LEU A 108 2.37 3.62 9.55
C LEU A 108 3.87 3.72 9.68
N LYS A 109 4.40 3.90 10.90
CA LYS A 109 5.85 3.97 11.13
C LYS A 109 6.53 2.66 10.76
N LYS A 110 5.96 1.52 11.21
CA LYS A 110 6.47 0.19 10.86
C LYS A 110 6.52 -0.03 9.34
N LEU A 111 5.41 0.24 8.64
CA LEU A 111 5.35 0.08 7.18
C LEU A 111 6.26 1.07 6.45
N TYR A 112 6.34 2.31 6.91
CA TYR A 112 7.23 3.32 6.34
C TYR A 112 8.69 2.89 6.44
N ASP A 113 9.14 2.46 7.61
CA ASP A 113 10.51 2.02 7.81
C ASP A 113 10.86 0.78 6.98
N GLN A 114 9.90 -0.15 6.81
CA GLN A 114 10.07 -1.31 5.93
C GLN A 114 10.15 -0.94 4.44
N ARG A 115 9.54 0.17 4.01
CA ARG A 115 9.32 0.48 2.57
C ARG A 115 10.06 1.71 2.04
N LYS A 116 10.51 2.65 2.88
CA LYS A 116 11.08 3.95 2.48
C LYS A 116 12.16 3.85 1.40
N ASP A 117 13.09 2.91 1.52
CA ASP A 117 14.18 2.75 0.55
C ASP A 117 13.68 2.17 -0.78
N HIS A 118 12.70 1.27 -0.74
CA HIS A 118 12.09 0.71 -1.95
C HIS A 118 11.21 1.74 -2.67
N LEU A 119 10.44 2.54 -1.93
CA LEU A 119 9.66 3.66 -2.47
C LEU A 119 10.58 4.65 -3.20
N LYS A 120 11.67 5.07 -2.56
CA LYS A 120 12.66 5.98 -3.17
C LYS A 120 13.26 5.42 -4.46
N LYS A 121 13.60 4.12 -4.50
CA LYS A 121 14.14 3.45 -5.71
C LYS A 121 13.17 3.52 -6.90
N VAL A 122 11.86 3.41 -6.65
CA VAL A 122 10.84 3.49 -7.70
C VAL A 122 10.32 4.91 -7.96
N GLY A 123 10.91 5.93 -7.32
CA GLY A 123 10.59 7.34 -7.52
C GLY A 123 9.39 7.85 -6.71
N ILE A 124 8.96 7.11 -5.69
CA ILE A 124 7.93 7.54 -4.74
C ILE A 124 8.66 8.16 -3.55
N GLU A 125 8.83 9.47 -3.59
CA GLU A 125 9.48 10.23 -2.52
C GLU A 125 8.41 10.79 -1.59
N ILE A 126 8.41 10.33 -0.34
CA ILE A 126 7.48 10.75 0.70
C ILE A 126 8.15 10.69 2.07
N THR A 127 7.94 11.71 2.88
CA THR A 127 8.36 11.76 4.28
C THR A 127 7.35 11.05 5.18
N PHE A 128 7.78 10.64 6.37
CA PHE A 128 6.85 10.05 7.34
C PHE A 128 5.73 11.03 7.74
N SER A 129 6.06 12.31 7.88
CA SER A 129 5.06 13.35 8.21
C SER A 129 4.02 13.54 7.10
N GLU A 130 4.42 13.50 5.82
CA GLU A 130 3.46 13.53 4.71
C GLU A 130 2.58 12.29 4.69
N LEU A 131 3.15 11.11 4.96
CA LEU A 131 2.39 9.88 5.08
C LEU A 131 1.35 9.97 6.21
N LYS A 132 1.72 10.46 7.40
CA LYS A 132 0.76 10.72 8.49
C LYS A 132 -0.40 11.62 8.06
N ARG A 133 -0.10 12.72 7.35
CA ARG A 133 -1.11 13.66 6.84
C ARG A 133 -2.06 13.02 5.84
N ILE A 134 -1.58 12.10 4.99
CA ILE A 134 -2.43 11.35 4.05
C ILE A 134 -3.46 10.49 4.79
N TYR A 135 -3.08 9.91 5.93
CA TYR A 135 -3.95 9.09 6.78
C TYR A 135 -4.62 9.90 7.88
N GLU A 136 -4.60 11.23 7.84
CA GLU A 136 -5.28 12.10 8.81
C GLU A 136 -4.84 11.87 10.27
N VAL A 137 -3.59 11.46 10.48
CA VAL A 137 -3.00 11.27 11.82
C VAL A 137 -2.40 12.57 12.31
N SER A 138 -2.84 13.04 13.48
CA SER A 138 -2.37 14.28 14.10
C SER A 138 -0.88 14.23 14.43
N ASN A 139 -0.22 15.39 14.36
CA ASN A 139 1.11 15.55 14.95
C ASN A 139 0.90 15.72 16.46
N ILE A 140 1.07 14.65 17.22
CA ILE A 140 1.17 14.68 18.69
C ILE A 140 2.53 15.25 19.07
#